data_AF-A0A1R4JL31-F1
#
_entry.id   AF-A0A1R4JL31-F1
#
_cell.length_a   1.000
_cell.length_b   1.000
_cell.length_c   1.000
_cell.angle_alpha   90.00
_cell.angle_beta   90.00
_cell.angle_gamma   90.00
#
_symmetry.space_group_name_H-M   'P 1'
#
loop_
_entity.id
_entity.type
_entity.pdbx_description
1 polymer ?
#
loop_
_entity_poly.entity_id
_entity_poly.type
_entity_poly.pdbx_seq_one_letter_code
_entity_poly.pdbx_strand_id
1 'polypeptide(L)'
;MAARLPSVDPVPSALLFDCVPSGMSEDTPAAYESFFGSVTDAEIEAGSAQMADATGEFLRRRTGDVHEVLITHNFVISWFVREVLGAPDWRWMTLNQAHCGLTVIAQKQGRPWTLLTHNDLGHLPMELRTGLPDVPTV
;
A
#
# COMPACT_ATOMS: atom_id res chain seq x y z
N MET A 1 14.81 -12.04 -7.59
CA MET A 1 15.00 -10.72 -6.97
C MET A 1 16.45 -10.45 -6.59
N ALA A 2 17.08 -11.27 -5.73
CA ALA A 2 18.49 -11.10 -5.33
C ALA A 2 19.48 -10.94 -6.51
N ALA A 3 19.31 -11.71 -7.59
CA ALA A 3 20.13 -11.59 -8.80
C ALA A 3 19.98 -10.26 -9.58
N ARG A 4 18.91 -9.48 -9.32
CA ARG A 4 18.63 -8.19 -9.99
C ARG A 4 18.90 -6.99 -9.09
N LEU A 5 18.97 -7.19 -7.78
CA LEU A 5 19.35 -6.19 -6.77
C LEU A 5 20.44 -6.78 -5.87
N PRO A 6 21.67 -6.98 -6.38
CA PRO A 6 22.72 -7.73 -5.68
C PRO A 6 23.21 -7.03 -4.40
N SER A 7 22.89 -5.75 -4.20
CA SER A 7 23.21 -4.98 -3.01
C SER A 7 22.08 -4.96 -1.97
N VAL A 8 21.00 -5.72 -2.16
CA VAL A 8 19.84 -5.77 -1.27
C VAL A 8 19.56 -7.21 -0.90
N ASP A 9 19.63 -7.52 0.39
CA ASP A 9 19.20 -8.80 0.93
C ASP A 9 17.68 -8.79 1.17
N PRO A 10 16.88 -9.61 0.45
CA PRO A 10 15.45 -9.68 0.69
C PRO A 10 15.17 -10.35 2.02
N VAL A 11 14.38 -9.67 2.87
CA VAL A 11 13.91 -10.20 4.16
C VAL A 11 12.40 -10.36 4.09
N PRO A 12 11.84 -11.57 4.33
CA PRO A 12 10.40 -11.75 4.36
C PRO A 12 9.80 -11.06 5.59
N SER A 13 8.60 -10.48 5.42
CA SER A 13 7.83 -9.90 6.52
C SER A 13 6.37 -10.30 6.40
N ALA A 14 5.82 -10.86 7.48
CA ALA A 14 4.40 -11.21 7.53
C ALA A 14 3.49 -9.98 7.47
N LEU A 15 3.99 -8.81 7.90
CA LEU A 15 3.26 -7.54 7.86
C LEU A 15 2.95 -7.04 6.44
N LEU A 16 3.64 -7.58 5.43
CA LEU A 16 3.48 -7.20 4.02
C LEU A 16 2.60 -8.17 3.22
N PHE A 17 1.98 -9.16 3.87
CA PHE A 17 0.97 -10.01 3.21
C PHE A 17 -0.32 -9.24 2.93
N ASP A 18 -1.06 -9.69 1.93
CA ASP A 18 -2.35 -9.11 1.60
C ASP A 18 -3.34 -9.30 2.75
N CYS A 19 -4.11 -8.26 3.04
CA CYS A 19 -5.11 -8.27 4.11
C CYS A 19 -6.20 -7.24 3.84
N VAL A 20 -7.28 -7.28 4.62
CA VAL A 20 -8.34 -6.25 4.61
C VAL A 20 -8.07 -5.28 5.77
N PRO A 21 -7.59 -4.04 5.51
CA PRO A 21 -7.11 -3.17 6.58
C PRO A 21 -8.18 -2.63 7.54
N SER A 22 -9.42 -2.51 7.06
CA SER A 22 -10.55 -2.04 7.87
C SER A 22 -11.88 -2.57 7.33
N GLY A 23 -12.90 -2.65 8.18
CA GLY A 23 -14.28 -2.92 7.77
C GLY A 23 -15.01 -1.67 7.26
N MET A 24 -16.30 -1.82 7.00
CA MET A 24 -17.20 -0.70 6.70
C MET A 24 -17.39 0.20 7.93
N SER A 25 -17.53 1.50 7.66
CA SER A 25 -17.95 2.53 8.60
C SER A 25 -19.15 3.31 8.04
N GLU A 26 -19.76 4.18 8.85
CA GLU A 26 -20.87 5.04 8.42
C GLU A 26 -20.52 5.92 7.20
N ASP A 27 -19.24 6.32 7.09
CA ASP A 27 -18.74 7.14 5.97
C ASP A 27 -18.38 6.32 4.72
N THR A 28 -18.41 4.98 4.82
CA THR A 28 -18.05 4.10 3.70
C THR A 28 -19.17 4.10 2.66
N PRO A 29 -18.89 4.44 1.39
CA PRO A 29 -19.91 4.39 0.35
C PRO A 29 -20.53 3.00 0.18
N ALA A 30 -21.86 2.94 0.05
CA ALA A 30 -22.63 1.71 -0.16
C ALA A 30 -22.17 0.90 -1.40
N ALA A 31 -21.49 1.55 -2.35
CA ALA A 31 -20.87 0.88 -3.50
C ALA A 31 -19.87 -0.22 -3.12
N TYR A 32 -19.32 -0.19 -1.90
CA TYR A 32 -18.37 -1.18 -1.39
C TYR A 32 -19.01 -2.32 -0.59
N GLU A 33 -20.32 -2.31 -0.35
CA GLU A 33 -21.01 -3.36 0.42
C GLU A 33 -20.78 -4.76 -0.15
N SER A 34 -20.80 -4.90 -1.48
CA SER A 34 -20.60 -6.19 -2.15
C SER A 34 -19.20 -6.78 -1.91
N PHE A 35 -18.18 -5.94 -1.77
CA PHE A 35 -16.83 -6.39 -1.42
C PHE A 35 -16.79 -6.96 -0.01
N PHE A 36 -17.37 -6.24 0.96
CA PHE A 36 -17.38 -6.67 2.36
C PHE A 36 -18.33 -7.84 2.64
N GLY A 37 -19.28 -8.13 1.75
CA GLY A 37 -20.21 -9.26 1.89
C GLY A 37 -19.54 -10.64 2.00
N SER A 38 -18.28 -10.78 1.56
CA SER A 38 -17.48 -11.99 1.71
C SER A 38 -16.35 -11.90 2.74
N VAL A 39 -16.20 -10.76 3.41
CA VAL A 39 -15.13 -10.53 4.40
C VAL A 39 -15.70 -10.74 5.80
N THR A 40 -15.02 -11.55 6.59
CA THR A 40 -15.41 -11.84 7.98
C THR A 40 -14.87 -10.80 8.96
N ASP A 41 -15.53 -10.65 10.11
CA ASP A 41 -15.05 -9.78 11.19
C ASP A 41 -13.64 -10.18 11.67
N ALA A 42 -13.32 -11.47 11.68
CA ALA A 42 -12.01 -11.98 12.05
C ALA A 42 -10.91 -11.58 11.04
N GLU A 43 -11.23 -11.57 9.74
CA GLU A 43 -10.30 -11.08 8.70
C GLU A 43 -10.06 -9.57 8.84
N ILE A 44 -11.10 -8.80 9.18
CA ILE A 44 -10.99 -7.36 9.43
C ILE A 44 -10.15 -7.09 10.67
N GLU A 45 -10.39 -7.81 11.77
CA GLU A 45 -9.62 -7.66 13.01
C GLU A 45 -8.14 -8.00 12.78
N ALA A 46 -7.87 -9.12 12.10
CA ALA A 46 -6.51 -9.54 11.78
C ALA A 46 -5.82 -8.54 10.84
N GLY A 47 -6.50 -8.06 9.80
CA GLY A 47 -5.94 -7.07 8.87
C GLY A 47 -5.72 -5.70 9.51
N SER A 48 -6.62 -5.26 10.40
CA SER A 48 -6.45 -4.03 11.16
C SER A 48 -5.24 -4.10 12.09
N ALA A 49 -5.07 -5.21 12.83
CA ALA A 49 -3.90 -5.44 13.67
C ALA A 49 -2.60 -5.49 12.84
N GLN A 50 -2.61 -6.22 11.72
CA GLN A 50 -1.47 -6.30 10.81
C GLN A 50 -1.07 -4.91 10.30
N MET A 51 -2.03 -4.08 9.90
CA MET A 51 -1.73 -2.76 9.35
C MET A 51 -1.34 -1.73 10.41
N ALA A 52 -1.81 -1.86 11.65
CA ALA A 52 -1.30 -1.06 12.76
C ALA A 52 0.20 -1.35 13.01
N ASP A 53 0.58 -2.62 13.05
CA ASP A 53 1.97 -3.06 13.22
C ASP A 53 2.83 -2.66 12.01
N ALA A 54 2.32 -2.83 10.78
CA ALA A 54 3.01 -2.47 9.55
C ALA A 54 3.27 -0.96 9.48
N THR A 55 2.27 -0.12 9.80
CA THR A 55 2.44 1.33 9.90
C THR A 55 3.46 1.69 10.97
N GLY A 56 3.40 1.05 12.13
CA GLY A 56 4.36 1.25 13.21
C GLY A 56 5.81 0.93 12.82
N GLU A 57 6.03 -0.13 12.04
CA GLU A 57 7.38 -0.59 11.66
C GLU A 57 7.96 0.15 10.44
N PHE A 58 7.13 0.41 9.43
CA PHE A 58 7.60 0.94 8.14
C PHE A 58 7.39 2.44 7.98
N LEU A 59 6.45 3.05 8.71
CA LEU A 59 6.27 4.51 8.76
C LEU A 59 6.89 5.14 10.01
N ARG A 60 7.83 4.47 10.69
CA ARG A 60 8.61 5.08 11.78
C ARG A 60 9.78 5.91 11.26
N ARG A 61 10.07 7.02 11.94
CA ARG A 61 11.20 7.90 11.63
C ARG A 61 12.52 7.15 11.82
N ARG A 62 13.44 7.32 10.86
CA ARG A 62 14.82 6.80 10.91
C ARG A 62 15.80 7.97 11.02
N THR A 63 16.97 7.72 11.59
CA THR A 63 18.09 8.67 11.58
C THR A 63 19.05 8.35 10.43
N GLY A 64 19.49 9.38 9.72
CA GLY A 64 20.37 9.23 8.56
C GLY A 64 19.61 9.06 7.24
N ASP A 65 20.34 8.78 6.18
CA ASP A 65 19.79 8.54 4.85
C ASP A 65 19.45 7.05 4.71
N VAL A 66 18.17 6.72 4.82
CA VAL A 66 17.66 5.34 4.83
C VAL A 66 16.67 5.16 3.70
N HIS A 67 16.92 4.14 2.88
CA HIS A 67 16.03 3.72 1.80
C HIS A 67 15.61 2.27 2.04
N GLU A 68 14.31 2.05 2.23
CA GLU A 68 13.72 0.72 2.36
C GLU A 68 12.85 0.44 1.12
N VAL A 69 12.93 -0.77 0.59
CA VAL A 69 12.08 -1.22 -0.52
C VAL A 69 11.13 -2.27 0.01
N LEU A 70 9.84 -1.97 -0.03
CA LEU A 70 8.77 -2.89 0.37
C LEU A 70 8.11 -3.47 -0.89
N ILE A 71 8.01 -4.78 -0.95
CA ILE A 71 7.28 -5.49 -2.01
C ILE A 71 6.05 -6.11 -1.36
N THR A 72 4.87 -5.68 -1.80
CA THR A 72 3.60 -6.03 -1.13
C THR A 72 2.42 -5.90 -2.11
N HIS A 73 1.20 -5.84 -1.59
CA HIS A 73 -0.05 -6.03 -2.30
C HIS A 73 -0.89 -4.74 -2.35
N ASN A 74 -1.96 -4.77 -3.15
CA ASN A 74 -2.78 -3.61 -3.46
C ASN A 74 -3.27 -2.87 -2.21
N PHE A 75 -3.87 -3.58 -1.26
CA PHE A 75 -4.51 -2.95 -0.09
C PHE A 75 -3.50 -2.48 0.94
N VAL A 76 -2.38 -3.18 1.10
CA VAL A 76 -1.27 -2.75 1.98
C VAL A 76 -0.65 -1.43 1.49
N ILE A 77 -0.40 -1.32 0.17
CA ILE A 77 0.09 -0.06 -0.43
C ILE A 77 -0.94 1.06 -0.25
N SER A 78 -2.21 0.74 -0.53
CA SER A 78 -3.31 1.70 -0.42
C SER A 78 -3.48 2.23 1.00
N TRP A 79 -3.29 1.38 2.01
CA TRP A 79 -3.29 1.78 3.40
C TRP A 79 -2.14 2.73 3.74
N PHE A 80 -0.90 2.43 3.34
CA PHE A 80 0.22 3.36 3.58
C PHE A 80 0.01 4.72 2.92
N VAL A 81 -0.53 4.75 1.69
CA VAL A 81 -0.86 5.99 0.99
C VAL A 81 -1.95 6.76 1.75
N ARG A 82 -3.02 6.08 2.18
CA ARG A 82 -4.08 6.65 3.01
C ARG A 82 -3.52 7.25 4.31
N GLU A 83 -2.62 6.54 5.00
CA GLU A 83 -2.01 6.97 6.27
C GLU A 83 -1.18 8.24 6.07
N VAL A 84 -0.33 8.25 5.03
CA VAL A 84 0.53 9.41 4.71
C VAL A 84 -0.29 10.65 4.33
N LEU A 85 -1.44 10.46 3.67
CA LEU A 85 -2.34 11.55 3.30
C LEU A 85 -3.33 11.94 4.41
N GLY A 86 -3.36 11.21 5.54
CA GLY A 86 -4.31 11.46 6.63
C GLY A 86 -5.77 11.28 6.19
N ALA A 87 -6.02 10.36 5.26
CA ALA A 87 -7.36 10.11 4.73
C ALA A 87 -8.17 9.16 5.64
N PRO A 88 -9.52 9.25 5.63
CA PRO A 88 -10.38 8.32 6.36
C PRO A 88 -10.12 6.85 6.00
N ASP A 89 -10.38 5.94 6.93
CA ASP A 89 -10.08 4.51 6.83
C ASP A 89 -10.53 3.90 5.51
N TRP A 90 -11.82 3.99 5.19
CA TRP A 90 -12.40 3.41 3.98
C TRP A 90 -11.74 3.87 2.66
N ARG A 91 -10.98 4.98 2.64
CA ARG A 91 -10.36 5.51 1.41
C ARG A 91 -9.32 4.58 0.81
N TRP A 92 -8.78 3.60 1.55
CA TRP A 92 -7.91 2.58 0.94
C TRP A 92 -8.63 1.82 -0.19
N MET A 93 -9.96 1.67 -0.12
CA MET A 93 -10.79 1.05 -1.18
C MET A 93 -10.79 1.83 -2.51
N THR A 94 -10.40 3.10 -2.49
CA THR A 94 -10.43 3.98 -3.66
C THR A 94 -9.14 3.95 -4.46
N LEU A 95 -8.10 3.28 -3.94
CA LEU A 95 -6.77 3.25 -4.52
C LEU A 95 -6.51 1.87 -5.13
N ASN A 96 -6.10 1.85 -6.39
CA ASN A 96 -5.66 0.63 -7.07
C ASN A 96 -4.22 0.79 -7.53
N GLN A 97 -3.45 -0.27 -7.38
CA GLN A 97 -2.08 -0.37 -7.83
C GLN A 97 -2.02 -1.25 -9.07
N ALA A 98 -1.27 -0.80 -10.08
CA ALA A 98 -0.88 -1.65 -11.17
C ALA A 98 0.19 -2.65 -10.71
N HIS A 99 0.35 -3.75 -11.45
CA HIS A 99 1.45 -4.68 -11.20
C HIS A 99 2.80 -3.96 -11.38
N CYS A 100 3.65 -4.11 -10.38
CA CYS A 100 4.95 -3.45 -10.29
C CYS A 100 4.89 -1.91 -10.29
N GLY A 101 3.73 -1.29 -10.02
CA GLY A 101 3.63 0.16 -9.86
C GLY A 101 4.48 0.67 -8.69
N LEU A 102 5.29 1.71 -8.91
CA LEU A 102 6.15 2.27 -7.88
C LEU A 102 5.44 3.39 -7.12
N THR A 103 5.33 3.22 -5.80
CA THR A 103 4.84 4.25 -4.88
C THR A 103 5.99 4.63 -3.95
N VAL A 104 6.31 5.93 -3.90
CA VAL A 104 7.41 6.44 -3.07
C VAL A 104 6.84 7.41 -2.06
N ILE A 105 7.10 7.10 -0.79
CA ILE A 105 6.82 7.95 0.35
C ILE A 105 8.14 8.36 0.99
N ALA A 106 8.22 9.58 1.53
CA ALA A 106 9.44 10.09 2.12
C ALA A 106 9.16 10.85 3.41
N GLN A 107 10.07 10.71 4.37
CA GLN A 107 10.08 11.47 5.60
C GLN A 107 11.39 12.27 5.66
N LYS A 108 11.28 13.60 5.64
CA LYS A 108 12.42 14.48 5.90
C LYS A 108 12.46 14.81 7.38
N GLN A 109 13.67 15.01 7.93
CA GLN A 109 13.83 15.40 9.33
C GLN A 109 12.95 16.62 9.67
N GLY A 110 12.18 16.53 10.75
CA GLY A 110 11.28 17.59 11.20
C GLY A 110 9.99 17.75 10.36
N ARG A 111 9.77 16.93 9.32
CA ARG A 111 8.56 16.97 8.48
C ARG A 111 7.72 15.69 8.65
N PRO A 112 6.39 15.78 8.45
CA PRO A 112 5.55 14.59 8.31
C PRO A 112 5.97 13.78 7.08
N TRP A 113 5.45 12.56 6.98
CA TRP A 113 5.56 11.78 5.75
C TRP A 113 4.91 12.51 4.58
N THR A 114 5.38 12.25 3.38
CA THR A 114 4.85 12.84 2.15
C THR A 114 4.86 11.80 1.04
N LEU A 115 3.79 11.75 0.27
CA LEU A 115 3.69 10.96 -0.96
C LEU A 115 4.40 11.70 -2.09
N LEU A 116 5.47 11.13 -2.64
CA LEU A 116 6.25 11.73 -3.73
C LEU A 116 5.78 11.25 -5.10
N THR A 117 5.50 9.95 -5.22
CA THR A 117 4.88 9.37 -6.41
C THR A 117 3.95 8.23 -5.99
N HIS A 118 2.92 7.99 -6.78
CA HIS A 118 1.94 6.94 -6.57
C HIS A 118 1.76 6.16 -7.87
N ASN A 119 1.89 4.83 -7.79
CA ASN A 119 1.59 3.90 -8.87
C ASN A 119 2.31 4.21 -10.22
N ASP A 120 3.59 4.60 -10.15
CA ASP A 120 4.38 4.95 -11.33
C ASP A 120 4.80 3.71 -12.14
N LEU A 121 4.46 3.73 -13.42
CA LEU A 121 4.73 2.68 -14.42
C LEU A 121 5.70 3.15 -15.51
N GLY A 122 6.35 4.30 -15.36
CA GLY A 122 7.26 4.87 -16.35
C GLY A 122 8.44 3.97 -16.70
N HIS A 123 8.81 3.07 -15.78
CA HIS A 123 9.85 2.07 -15.99
C HIS A 123 9.39 0.86 -16.83
N LEU A 124 8.09 0.72 -17.09
CA LEU A 124 7.52 -0.36 -17.89
C LEU A 124 7.09 0.16 -19.27
N PRO A 125 7.40 -0.57 -20.35
CA PRO A 125 6.78 -0.32 -21.63
C PRO A 125 5.28 -0.63 -21.55
N MET A 126 4.49 -0.03 -22.45
CA MET A 126 3.03 -0.04 -22.36
C MET A 126 2.46 -1.47 -22.29
N GLU A 127 3.00 -2.37 -23.10
CA GLU A 127 2.61 -3.78 -23.18
C GLU A 127 2.80 -4.58 -21.88
N LEU A 128 3.59 -4.08 -20.92
CA LEU A 128 3.78 -4.70 -19.60
C LEU A 128 2.97 -4.03 -18.49
N ARG A 129 2.24 -2.95 -18.78
CA ARG A 129 1.40 -2.24 -17.80
C ARG A 129 0.08 -2.98 -17.61
N THR A 130 -0.02 -3.74 -16.51
CA THR A 130 -1.17 -4.60 -16.19
C THR A 130 -1.63 -4.38 -14.75
N GLY A 131 -2.76 -4.98 -14.35
CA GLY A 131 -3.23 -5.00 -12.95
C GLY A 131 -4.21 -3.89 -12.57
N LEU A 132 -4.48 -2.92 -13.45
CA LEU A 132 -5.58 -1.98 -13.25
C LEU A 132 -6.88 -2.51 -13.89
N PRO A 133 -8.05 -2.21 -13.29
CA PRO A 133 -9.34 -2.68 -13.79
C PRO A 133 -9.73 -2.06 -15.13
N ASP A 134 -9.25 -0.84 -15.42
CA ASP A 134 -9.49 -0.14 -16.67
C ASP A 134 -8.24 -0.15 -17.56
N VAL A 135 -8.43 -0.41 -18.85
CA VAL A 135 -7.37 -0.28 -19.85
C VAL A 135 -7.07 1.22 -20.00
N PRO A 136 -5.81 1.68 -19.89
CA PRO A 136 -5.47 3.08 -20.11
C PRO A 136 -5.95 3.51 -21.50
N THR A 137 -6.78 4.55 -21.57
CA THR A 137 -7.14 5.18 -22.85
C THR A 137 -5.89 5.82 -23.43
N VAL A 138 -5.42 5.29 -24.57
CA VAL A 138 -4.33 5.86 -25.37
C VAL A 138 -4.75 7.20 -25.96
#